data_AF-A0A850LTZ6-F1
#
_entry.id   AF-A0A850LTZ6-F1
#
_cell.length_a   1.000
_cell.length_b   1.000
_cell.length_c   1.000
_cell.angle_alpha   90.00
_cell.angle_beta   90.00
_cell.angle_gamma   90.00
#
_symmetry.space_group_name_H-M   'P 1'
#
loop_
_entity.id
_entity.type
_entity.pdbx_description
1 polymer ?
#
loop_
_entity_poly.entity_id
_entity_poly.type
_entity_poly.pdbx_seq_one_letter_code
_entity_poly.pdbx_strand_id
1 'polypeptide(L)'
;MGFKLIGNGLSVSSKKEFEGVFIAIHTVQDVIKLIKGTGDEAAEGKICWVEQAGATTLGPILSRISGVVCQTGSSGSHIAIVAREYEIPAIMSCAIKGNLDDLNGKKVKIRTVENSNRGELLLWE
;
A
#
# COMPACT_ATOMS: atom_id res chain seq x y z
N MET A 1 23.20 0.87 1.54
CA MET A 1 21.75 0.64 1.65
C MET A 1 21.07 1.85 1.07
N GLY A 2 20.53 1.71 -0.14
CA GLY A 2 19.91 2.80 -0.89
C GLY A 2 18.41 2.64 -0.92
N PHE A 3 17.68 3.75 -1.01
CA PHE A 3 16.25 3.74 -1.31
C PHE A 3 16.05 4.20 -2.75
N LYS A 4 15.33 3.40 -3.53
CA LYS A 4 14.99 3.75 -4.91
C LYS A 4 13.54 4.17 -5.00
N LEU A 5 13.28 5.38 -5.48
CA LEU A 5 11.91 5.86 -5.72
C LEU A 5 11.28 5.04 -6.84
N ILE A 6 10.37 4.14 -6.48
CA ILE A 6 9.62 3.30 -7.42
C ILE A 6 8.21 3.81 -7.64
N GLY A 7 7.69 4.73 -6.83
CA GLY A 7 6.36 5.27 -7.08
C GLY A 7 6.09 6.55 -6.32
N ASN A 8 5.11 7.32 -6.78
CA ASN A 8 4.63 8.49 -6.06
C ASN A 8 3.16 8.76 -6.37
N GLY A 9 2.45 9.34 -5.41
CA GLY A 9 1.04 9.65 -5.51
C GLY A 9 0.59 10.62 -4.42
N LEU A 10 -0.71 10.64 -4.16
CA LEU A 10 -1.35 11.46 -3.15
C LEU A 10 -1.39 10.71 -1.82
N SER A 11 -0.64 11.18 -0.82
CA SER A 11 -0.73 10.62 0.52
C SER A 11 -2.02 11.08 1.18
N VAL A 12 -2.81 10.13 1.66
CA VAL A 12 -3.96 10.38 2.54
C VAL A 12 -3.67 9.93 3.97
N SER A 13 -2.42 9.53 4.24
CA SER A 13 -1.97 9.02 5.52
C SER A 13 -1.77 10.12 6.55
N SER A 14 -2.08 9.79 7.80
CA SER A 14 -1.71 10.57 8.98
C SER A 14 -0.24 10.36 9.40
N LYS A 15 0.43 9.31 8.91
CA LYS A 15 1.80 8.93 9.30
C LYS A 15 2.83 9.45 8.30
N LYS A 16 3.98 9.91 8.84
CA LYS A 16 5.08 10.47 8.05
C LYS A 16 5.83 9.39 7.27
N GLU A 17 6.12 8.25 7.88
CA GLU A 17 6.89 7.17 7.26
C GLU A 17 6.42 5.80 7.76
N PHE A 18 6.44 4.80 6.88
CA PHE A 18 6.09 3.42 7.21
C PHE A 18 6.83 2.42 6.31
N GLU A 19 7.23 1.26 6.84
CA GLU A 19 7.97 0.23 6.12
C GLU A 19 7.21 -1.10 6.12
N GLY A 20 7.24 -1.83 5.01
CA GLY A 20 6.55 -3.11 4.92
C GLY A 20 6.95 -3.89 3.67
N VAL A 21 6.35 -5.06 3.50
CA VAL A 21 6.57 -5.89 2.32
C VAL A 21 5.53 -5.55 1.26
N PHE A 22 5.96 -5.18 0.06
CA PHE A 22 5.06 -4.89 -1.05
C PHE A 22 4.38 -6.16 -1.54
N ILE A 23 3.06 -6.10 -1.69
CA ILE A 23 2.28 -7.17 -2.33
C ILE A 23 1.27 -6.59 -3.30
N ALA A 24 1.29 -7.05 -4.54
CA ALA A 24 0.30 -6.67 -5.55
C ALA A 24 -0.95 -7.55 -5.41
N ILE A 25 -2.10 -6.91 -5.22
CA ILE A 25 -3.40 -7.56 -5.07
C ILE A 25 -4.22 -7.28 -6.33
N HIS A 26 -4.40 -8.30 -7.16
CA HIS A 26 -5.19 -8.21 -8.38
C HIS A 26 -6.57 -8.86 -8.22
N THR A 27 -6.66 -9.89 -7.38
CA THR A 27 -7.86 -10.72 -7.24
C THR A 27 -8.25 -10.95 -5.78
N VAL A 28 -9.49 -11.41 -5.56
CA VAL A 28 -9.97 -11.82 -4.23
C VAL A 28 -9.14 -12.97 -3.66
N GLN A 29 -8.64 -13.85 -4.53
CA GLN A 29 -7.79 -14.98 -4.18
C GLN A 29 -6.49 -14.52 -3.51
N ASP A 30 -5.93 -13.39 -3.94
CA ASP A 30 -4.70 -12.84 -3.32
C ASP A 30 -4.97 -12.36 -1.90
N VAL A 31 -6.14 -11.74 -1.67
CA VAL A 31 -6.61 -11.39 -0.32
C VAL A 31 -6.84 -12.64 0.52
N ILE A 32 -7.49 -13.68 -0.03
CA ILE A 32 -7.73 -14.93 0.70
C ILE A 32 -6.42 -15.59 1.11
N LYS A 33 -5.38 -15.56 0.26
CA LYS A 33 -4.04 -16.04 0.62
C LYS A 33 -3.48 -15.27 1.81
N LEU A 34 -3.63 -13.94 1.86
CA LEU A 34 -3.19 -13.12 2.99
C LEU A 34 -3.99 -13.37 4.27
N ILE A 35 -5.28 -13.67 4.15
CA ILE A 35 -6.15 -14.02 5.29
C ILE A 35 -5.72 -15.36 5.89
N LYS A 36 -5.51 -16.36 5.03
CA LYS A 36 -5.18 -17.74 5.40
C LYS A 36 -3.69 -17.97 5.71
N GLY A 37 -2.83 -17.11 5.17
CA GLY A 37 -1.39 -17.18 5.35
C GLY A 37 -0.99 -17.00 6.81
N THR A 38 0.12 -17.64 7.20
CA THR A 38 0.68 -17.55 8.56
C THR A 38 2.14 -17.11 8.47
N GLY A 39 2.63 -16.40 9.49
CA GLY A 39 3.99 -15.84 9.47
C GLY A 39 4.18 -14.81 8.35
N ASP A 40 5.22 -14.97 7.54
CA ASP A 40 5.55 -14.06 6.42
C ASP A 40 4.49 -14.03 5.31
N GLU A 41 3.60 -15.04 5.26
CA GLU A 41 2.49 -15.09 4.31
C GLU A 41 1.24 -14.34 4.81
N ALA A 42 1.17 -13.96 6.08
CA ALA A 42 0.04 -13.21 6.65
C ALA A 42 -0.04 -11.76 6.14
N ALA A 43 -1.19 -11.11 6.30
CA ALA A 43 -1.38 -9.69 5.94
C ALA A 43 -0.53 -8.70 6.78
N GLU A 44 -0.06 -9.14 7.95
CA GLU A 44 0.67 -8.32 8.91
C GLU A 44 2.01 -7.85 8.34
N GLY A 45 2.31 -6.56 8.47
CA GLY A 45 3.57 -6.00 7.95
C GLY A 45 3.57 -5.72 6.43
N LYS A 46 2.45 -5.95 5.73
CA LYS A 46 2.39 -5.82 4.26
C LYS A 46 1.81 -4.51 3.78
N ILE A 47 2.39 -4.00 2.70
CA ILE A 47 1.91 -2.86 1.94
C ILE A 47 1.22 -3.39 0.69
N CYS A 48 -0.11 -3.35 0.70
CA CYS A 48 -0.92 -3.90 -0.38
C CYS A 48 -1.10 -2.87 -1.49
N TRP A 49 -0.76 -3.24 -2.71
CA TRP A 49 -1.05 -2.45 -3.90
C TRP A 49 -2.32 -2.94 -4.60
N VAL A 50 -3.18 -2.03 -5.04
CA VAL A 50 -4.41 -2.32 -5.79
C VAL A 50 -4.63 -1.32 -6.92
N GLU A 51 -5.26 -1.74 -8.01
CA GLU A 51 -5.46 -0.88 -9.18
C GLU A 51 -6.64 0.10 -9.04
N GLN A 52 -7.87 -0.39 -8.84
CA GLN A 52 -9.07 0.45 -8.68
C GLN A 52 -10.21 -0.27 -7.93
N ALA A 53 -10.45 -1.53 -8.25
CA ALA A 53 -11.60 -2.32 -7.76
C ALA A 53 -11.33 -3.15 -6.49
N GLY A 54 -10.07 -3.32 -6.10
CA GLY A 54 -9.68 -4.20 -4.98
C GLY A 54 -9.90 -3.61 -3.58
N ALA A 55 -10.20 -2.30 -3.48
CA ALA A 55 -10.33 -1.60 -2.21
C ALA A 55 -11.38 -2.19 -1.26
N THR A 56 -12.56 -2.58 -1.77
CA THR A 56 -13.61 -3.21 -0.96
C THR A 56 -13.18 -4.60 -0.51
N THR A 57 -12.45 -5.32 -1.36
CA THR A 57 -11.94 -6.66 -1.07
C THR A 57 -10.89 -6.66 0.03
N LEU A 58 -10.17 -5.56 0.23
CA LEU A 58 -9.19 -5.42 1.32
C LEU A 58 -9.84 -5.29 2.70
N GLY A 59 -11.14 -4.98 2.81
CA GLY A 59 -11.83 -4.74 4.08
C GLY A 59 -11.49 -5.73 5.21
N PRO A 60 -11.51 -7.06 4.99
CA PRO A 60 -11.19 -8.05 6.02
C PRO A 60 -9.73 -8.06 6.49
N ILE A 61 -8.79 -7.62 5.65
CA ILE A 61 -7.35 -7.55 5.99
C ILE A 61 -6.88 -6.14 6.29
N LEU A 62 -7.74 -5.14 6.11
CA LEU A 62 -7.38 -3.73 6.20
C LEU A 62 -6.76 -3.43 7.57
N SER A 63 -7.40 -3.86 8.66
CA SER A 63 -6.89 -3.69 10.03
C SER A 63 -5.59 -4.44 10.34
N ARG A 64 -5.18 -5.38 9.48
CA ARG A 64 -3.97 -6.20 9.65
C ARG A 64 -2.81 -5.69 8.80
N ILE A 65 -3.09 -5.03 7.69
CA ILE A 65 -2.05 -4.54 6.78
C ILE A 65 -1.39 -3.28 7.32
N SER A 66 -0.17 -3.09 6.87
CA SER A 66 0.69 -1.99 7.23
C SER A 66 0.43 -0.72 6.41
N GLY A 67 -0.08 -0.89 5.19
CA GLY A 67 -0.38 0.22 4.31
C GLY A 67 -1.06 -0.22 3.03
N VAL A 68 -1.69 0.72 2.34
CA VAL A 68 -2.33 0.47 1.04
C VAL A 68 -1.84 1.48 0.00
N VAL A 69 -1.63 1.02 -1.22
CA VAL A 69 -1.24 1.85 -2.35
C VAL A 69 -2.23 1.60 -3.48
N CYS A 70 -2.97 2.62 -3.88
CA CYS A 70 -3.91 2.53 -4.98
C CYS A 70 -3.31 3.19 -6.23
N GLN A 71 -3.32 2.50 -7.36
CA GLN A 71 -2.89 3.06 -8.64
C GLN A 71 -3.76 4.24 -9.06
N THR A 72 -5.04 4.17 -8.75
CA THR A 72 -6.03 5.19 -9.09
C THR A 72 -6.89 5.54 -7.87
N GLY A 73 -7.54 6.70 -7.89
CA GLY A 73 -8.36 7.19 -6.79
C GLY A 73 -7.96 8.59 -6.33
N SER A 74 -8.72 9.14 -5.40
CA SER A 74 -8.51 10.49 -4.85
C SER A 74 -8.66 10.48 -3.33
N SER A 75 -8.37 11.62 -2.70
CA SER A 75 -8.54 11.79 -1.25
C SER A 75 -9.98 11.62 -0.75
N GLY A 76 -10.97 11.65 -1.65
CA GLY A 76 -12.39 11.41 -1.36
C GLY A 76 -12.89 10.03 -1.74
N SER A 77 -12.01 9.12 -2.20
CA SER A 77 -12.40 7.74 -2.50
C SER A 77 -12.75 6.97 -1.22
N HIS A 78 -13.64 5.99 -1.32
CA HIS A 78 -14.06 5.15 -0.19
C HIS A 78 -12.86 4.59 0.59
N ILE A 79 -11.86 4.06 -0.10
CA ILE A 79 -10.63 3.54 0.53
C ILE A 79 -9.79 4.62 1.23
N ALA A 80 -9.84 5.87 0.77
CA ALA A 80 -9.13 6.97 1.44
C ALA A 80 -9.82 7.34 2.75
N ILE A 81 -11.15 7.27 2.79
CA ILE A 81 -11.95 7.48 4.00
C ILE A 81 -11.68 6.33 4.97
N VAL A 82 -11.83 5.09 4.53
CA VAL A 82 -11.61 3.92 5.40
C VAL A 82 -10.16 3.85 5.89
N ALA A 83 -9.16 4.09 5.04
CA ALA A 83 -7.77 4.11 5.50
C ALA A 83 -7.52 5.17 6.59
N ARG A 84 -8.20 6.32 6.53
CA ARG A 84 -8.12 7.35 7.59
C ARG A 84 -8.82 6.90 8.88
N GLU A 85 -9.99 6.25 8.77
CA GLU A 85 -10.73 5.72 9.94
C GLU A 85 -9.92 4.67 10.70
N TYR A 86 -9.15 3.85 9.98
CA TYR A 86 -8.27 2.83 10.57
C TYR A 86 -6.84 3.35 10.85
N GLU A 87 -6.56 4.63 10.61
CA GLU A 87 -5.25 5.27 10.77
C GLU A 87 -4.10 4.57 10.01
N ILE A 88 -4.43 4.02 8.84
CA ILE A 88 -3.51 3.24 8.00
C ILE A 88 -2.88 4.13 6.93
N PRO A 89 -1.56 4.01 6.71
CA PRO A 89 -0.90 4.65 5.59
C PRO A 89 -1.49 4.27 4.25
N ALA A 90 -1.99 5.27 3.52
CA ALA A 90 -2.54 5.08 2.20
C ALA A 90 -2.02 6.12 1.20
N ILE A 91 -1.61 5.65 0.02
CA ILE A 91 -1.28 6.49 -1.13
C ILE A 91 -2.30 6.23 -2.23
N MET A 92 -2.97 7.28 -2.68
CA MET A 92 -3.90 7.26 -3.80
C MET A 92 -3.23 7.77 -5.07
N SER A 93 -3.75 7.37 -6.24
CA SER A 93 -3.21 7.83 -7.53
C SER A 93 -1.69 7.62 -7.64
N CYS A 94 -1.22 6.47 -7.13
CA CYS A 94 0.20 6.15 -7.08
C CYS A 94 0.66 5.56 -8.40
N ALA A 95 1.49 6.29 -9.13
CA ALA A 95 2.14 5.79 -10.33
C ALA A 95 3.40 5.00 -9.93
N ILE A 96 3.34 3.67 -10.03
CA ILE A 96 4.51 2.80 -9.85
C ILE A 96 5.30 2.72 -11.17
N LYS A 97 6.62 2.86 -11.05
CA LYS A 97 7.62 2.74 -12.09
C LYS A 97 8.27 1.36 -11.97
N GLY A 98 8.04 0.50 -12.95
CA GLY A 98 8.60 -0.86 -13.00
C GLY A 98 7.51 -1.93 -13.06
N ASN A 99 7.93 -3.19 -12.99
CA ASN A 99 7.02 -4.32 -12.96
C ASN A 99 6.56 -4.62 -11.52
N LEU A 100 5.25 -4.81 -11.31
CA LEU A 100 4.67 -5.14 -10.01
C LEU A 100 5.17 -6.50 -9.50
N ASP A 101 5.38 -7.46 -10.41
CA ASP A 101 5.90 -8.78 -10.06
C ASP A 101 7.31 -8.71 -9.46
N ASP A 102 8.16 -7.81 -9.98
CA ASP A 102 9.52 -7.60 -9.46
C ASP A 102 9.54 -6.93 -8.08
N LEU A 103 8.45 -6.26 -7.71
CA LEU A 103 8.27 -5.59 -6.43
C LEU A 103 7.61 -6.51 -5.40
N ASN A 104 6.87 -7.51 -5.86
CA ASN A 104 6.14 -8.44 -5.01
C ASN A 104 7.10 -9.19 -4.06
N GLY A 105 6.84 -9.13 -2.76
CA GLY A 105 7.69 -9.71 -1.72
C GLY A 105 8.92 -8.88 -1.35
N LYS A 106 9.14 -7.70 -1.95
CA LYS A 106 10.26 -6.82 -1.59
C LYS A 106 9.88 -5.85 -0.47
N LYS A 107 10.88 -5.47 0.33
CA LYS A 107 10.73 -4.43 1.34
C LYS A 107 10.63 -3.06 0.67
N VAL A 108 9.55 -2.35 0.98
CA VAL A 108 9.30 -0.99 0.52
C VAL A 108 8.99 -0.08 1.71
N LYS A 109 9.24 1.21 1.51
CA LYS A 109 8.98 2.27 2.47
C LYS A 109 8.06 3.29 1.84
N ILE A 110 6.96 3.60 2.52
CA ILE A 110 6.09 4.72 2.23
C ILE A 110 6.63 5.93 3.00
N ARG A 111 6.83 7.05 2.30
CA ARG A 111 7.21 8.34 2.87
C ARG A 111 6.23 9.41 2.43
N THR A 112 5.66 10.13 3.38
CA THR A 112 4.87 11.33 3.11
C THR A 112 5.81 12.54 3.15
N VAL A 113 5.83 13.33 2.06
CA VAL A 113 6.65 14.53 1.96
C VAL A 113 6.09 15.61 2.89
N GLU A 114 6.93 16.19 3.73
CA GLU A 114 6.51 17.20 4.70
C GLU A 114 5.94 18.44 4.00
N ASN A 115 4.86 19.02 4.55
CA ASN A 115 4.12 20.15 3.98
C ASN A 115 3.53 19.90 2.58
N SER A 116 3.34 18.63 2.19
CA SER A 116 2.71 18.26 0.93
C SER A 116 1.82 17.03 1.09
N ASN A 117 0.73 16.95 0.31
CA ASN A 117 -0.09 15.73 0.22
C ASN A 117 0.55 14.67 -0.69
N ARG A 118 1.88 14.65 -0.80
CA ARG A 118 2.63 13.78 -1.71
C ARG A 118 3.18 12.58 -0.95
N GLY A 119 2.77 11.39 -1.37
CA GLY A 119 3.31 10.12 -0.91
C GLY A 119 4.32 9.57 -1.90
N GLU A 120 5.42 9.03 -1.39
CA GLU A 120 6.49 8.40 -2.15
C GLU A 120 6.63 6.96 -1.70
N LEU A 121 6.76 6.05 -2.67
CA LEU A 121 7.03 4.64 -2.47
C LEU A 121 8.48 4.36 -2.86
N LEU A 122 9.25 3.90 -1.88
CA LEU A 122 10.69 3.68 -1.97
C LEU A 122 10.96 2.18 -1.85
N LEU A 123 11.73 1.61 -2.78
CA LEU A 123 12.20 0.23 -2.71
C LEU A 123 13.53 0.16 -1.96
N TRP A 124 13.67 -0.85 -1.11
CA TRP A 124 14.95 -1.15 -0.46
C TRP A 124 15.88 -1.90 -1.44
N GLU A 125 17.04 -1.31 -1.76
CA GLU A 125 18.12 -1.91 -2.56
C GLU A 125 19.37 -2.18 -1.72
#